data_AF-A0A7S1NG89-F1
#
_entry.id   AF-A0A7S1NG89-F1
#
_cell.length_a   1.000
_cell.length_b   1.000
_cell.length_c   1.000
_cell.angle_alpha   90.00
_cell.angle_beta   90.00
_cell.angle_gamma   90.00
#
_symmetry.space_group_name_H-M   'P 1'
#
loop_
_entity.id
_entity.type
_entity.pdbx_description
1 polymer ?
#
loop_
_entity_poly.entity_id
_entity_poly.type
_entity_poly.pdbx_seq_one_letter_code
_entity_poly.pdbx_strand_id
1 'polypeptide(L)'
;QGARWDSELSKDVILHWLTLMEPNGWIPREQILGPEPRTRVPAEFVPQTPEHANPPTLTLQIQNFALNNADGRHTLFLKRAWPYLERWFEWFRDSQSGSEAGTFRWRGRSGYHLLPCGLDDYPRSVCATDVEKHVDLYSWVSLMASTIQSIGDAMGEATSLGQYGTTLREGLNDRHWDGRRKQFADRSGCGLAEIAQAQQQDMDLTKYEDAFVWRHFGYVNLFPVLTGIADDERAAHVVNRTWELMSGFGLRSLRTKDKKKVPQSDNYWTGPIWINLNYLMLRALRTKYRTVAGSQELYTQLRSDIINNILLEYIRTGKLWENYHPKNGRGQGTAPFTGWTTLVILMMAEEY
;
A
#
# COMPACT_ATOMS: atom_id res chain seq x y z
N GLN A 1 -9.77 1.26 12.79
CA GLN A 1 -11.02 0.81 13.47
C GLN A 1 -10.84 0.82 14.97
N GLY A 2 -9.86 0.08 15.52
CA GLY A 2 -9.58 0.05 16.97
C GLY A 2 -9.57 1.42 17.61
N ALA A 3 -8.91 2.41 16.99
CA ALA A 3 -8.76 3.75 17.57
C ALA A 3 -10.06 4.56 17.68
N ARG A 4 -11.10 4.20 16.91
CA ARG A 4 -12.42 4.83 17.00
C ARG A 4 -13.26 4.24 18.14
N TRP A 5 -13.03 2.96 18.45
CA TRP A 5 -13.67 2.29 19.57
C TRP A 5 -12.94 2.61 20.88
N ASP A 6 -11.61 2.44 20.88
CA ASP A 6 -10.72 2.67 22.02
C ASP A 6 -9.37 3.22 21.53
N SER A 7 -9.16 4.52 21.73
CA SER A 7 -7.94 5.19 21.33
C SER A 7 -6.75 4.79 22.18
N GLU A 8 -6.93 4.48 23.47
CA GLU A 8 -5.84 4.12 24.36
C GLU A 8 -5.34 2.71 24.07
N LEU A 9 -6.25 1.76 23.88
CA LEU A 9 -5.88 0.40 23.45
C LEU A 9 -5.09 0.44 22.13
N SER A 10 -5.48 1.29 21.19
CA SER A 10 -4.77 1.41 19.91
C SER A 10 -3.38 2.01 20.06
N LYS A 11 -3.23 3.03 20.92
CA LYS A 11 -1.92 3.60 21.26
C LYS A 11 -1.02 2.57 21.92
N ASP A 12 -1.57 1.78 22.85
CA ASP A 12 -0.83 0.72 23.53
C ASP A 12 -0.36 -0.34 22.55
N VAL A 13 -1.24 -0.84 21.67
CA VAL A 13 -0.85 -1.82 20.62
C VAL A 13 0.26 -1.26 19.74
N ILE A 14 0.15 -0.01 19.28
CA ILE A 14 1.19 0.63 18.45
C ILE A 14 2.52 0.71 19.21
N LEU A 15 2.52 1.16 20.46
CA LEU A 15 3.74 1.26 21.26
C LEU A 15 4.38 -0.11 21.47
N HIS A 16 3.60 -1.17 21.73
CA HIS A 16 4.13 -2.53 21.85
C HIS A 16 4.82 -2.97 20.56
N TRP A 17 4.22 -2.73 19.40
CA TRP A 17 4.87 -3.00 18.11
C TRP A 17 6.18 -2.23 17.94
N LEU A 18 6.21 -0.94 18.28
CA LEU A 18 7.42 -0.12 18.19
C LEU A 18 8.51 -0.59 19.17
N THR A 19 8.15 -1.18 20.31
CA THR A 19 9.13 -1.72 21.27
C THR A 19 9.75 -3.06 20.86
N LEU A 20 9.16 -3.76 19.89
CA LEU A 20 9.73 -4.98 19.29
C LEU A 20 10.84 -4.67 18.27
N MET A 21 11.13 -3.40 18.05
CA MET A 21 12.15 -2.93 17.13
C MET A 21 13.55 -3.31 17.62
N GLU A 22 14.32 -3.91 16.72
CA GLU A 22 15.73 -4.19 16.94
C GLU A 22 16.55 -2.90 17.03
N PRO A 23 17.76 -2.92 17.63
CA PRO A 23 18.59 -1.71 17.78
C PRO A 23 18.86 -0.96 16.47
N ASN A 24 18.87 -1.65 15.33
CA ASN A 24 19.10 -1.08 14.00
C ASN A 24 17.85 -0.43 13.38
N GLY A 25 16.68 -0.46 14.03
CA GLY A 25 15.43 0.11 13.52
C GLY A 25 14.51 -0.87 12.79
N TRP A 26 14.90 -2.13 12.63
CA TRP A 26 14.07 -3.15 11.99
C TRP A 26 12.98 -3.69 12.93
N ILE A 27 11.79 -3.95 12.40
CA ILE A 27 10.71 -4.68 13.08
C ILE A 27 10.39 -5.93 12.24
N PRO A 28 10.49 -7.15 12.80
CA PRO A 28 10.10 -8.36 12.07
C PRO A 28 8.63 -8.33 11.64
N ARG A 29 8.36 -8.72 10.39
CA ARG A 29 7.03 -8.66 9.76
C ARG A 29 5.98 -9.54 10.42
N GLU A 30 6.40 -10.69 10.95
CA GLU A 30 5.53 -11.66 11.60
C GLU A 30 6.08 -12.00 12.99
N GLN A 31 5.28 -11.72 14.01
CA GLN A 31 5.69 -11.86 15.42
C GLN A 31 5.25 -13.21 15.96
N ILE A 32 6.12 -14.22 15.83
CA ILE A 32 5.86 -15.61 16.24
C ILE A 32 6.51 -15.87 17.61
N LEU A 33 5.90 -15.27 18.65
CA LEU A 33 6.45 -15.22 20.01
C LEU A 33 5.91 -16.37 20.88
N GLY A 34 6.80 -17.19 21.43
CA GLY A 34 6.44 -18.31 22.32
C GLY A 34 6.10 -19.62 21.60
N PRO A 35 5.86 -20.70 22.36
CA PRO A 35 5.68 -22.04 21.80
C PRO A 35 4.34 -22.21 21.07
N GLU A 36 3.25 -21.60 21.55
CA GLU A 36 1.92 -21.78 20.95
C GLU A 36 1.85 -21.26 19.49
N PRO A 37 2.24 -20.00 19.17
CA PRO A 37 2.20 -19.54 17.78
C PRO A 37 3.10 -20.36 16.84
N ARG A 38 4.25 -20.85 17.34
CA ARG A 38 5.18 -21.69 16.56
C ARG A 38 4.58 -23.02 16.12
N THR A 39 3.55 -23.53 16.80
CA THR A 39 2.86 -24.75 16.36
C THR A 39 1.92 -24.54 15.17
N ARG A 40 1.58 -23.27 14.86
CA ARG A 40 0.64 -22.91 13.79
C ARG A 40 1.32 -22.37 12.54
N VAL A 41 2.65 -22.22 12.56
CA VAL A 41 3.45 -21.70 11.45
C VAL A 41 4.46 -22.77 11.04
N PRO A 42 4.51 -23.17 9.75
CA PRO A 42 5.56 -24.07 9.25
C PRO A 42 6.97 -23.56 9.63
N ALA A 43 7.86 -24.47 9.99
CA ALA A 43 9.16 -24.13 10.56
C ALA A 43 10.03 -23.24 9.63
N GLU A 44 9.84 -23.38 8.33
CA GLU A 44 10.49 -22.57 7.29
C GLU A 44 10.06 -21.10 7.28
N PHE A 45 8.89 -20.75 7.83
CA PHE A 45 8.40 -19.36 7.92
C PHE A 45 8.66 -18.71 9.28
N VAL A 46 9.18 -19.45 10.26
CA VAL A 46 9.53 -18.91 11.58
C VAL A 46 10.71 -17.93 11.51
N PRO A 47 11.83 -18.25 10.83
CA PRO A 47 12.94 -17.31 10.68
C PRO A 47 12.51 -16.03 9.95
N GLN A 48 12.84 -14.88 10.55
CA GLN A 48 12.61 -13.57 9.97
C GLN A 48 13.92 -13.02 9.42
N THR A 49 13.87 -12.31 8.29
CA THR A 49 15.06 -11.79 7.58
C THR A 49 15.20 -10.29 7.79
N PRO A 50 16.27 -9.79 8.44
CA PRO A 50 16.46 -8.38 8.76
C PRO A 50 16.49 -7.41 7.57
N GLU A 51 16.75 -7.89 6.35
CA GLU A 51 16.74 -7.08 5.13
C GLU A 51 15.34 -6.92 4.55
N HIS A 52 14.38 -7.75 4.98
CA HIS A 52 13.01 -7.74 4.49
C HIS A 52 12.18 -6.76 5.32
N ALA A 53 11.73 -5.69 4.64
CA ALA A 53 10.78 -4.73 5.17
C ALA A 53 9.34 -5.16 4.92
N ASN A 54 8.38 -4.45 5.52
CA ASN A 54 6.95 -4.57 5.23
C ASN A 54 6.29 -3.19 5.18
N PRO A 55 5.16 -3.02 4.46
CA PRO A 55 4.41 -1.76 4.42
C PRO A 55 4.21 -1.15 5.82
N PRO A 56 4.64 0.10 6.06
CA PRO A 56 4.65 0.72 7.39
C PRO A 56 3.27 1.23 7.81
N THR A 57 2.24 0.39 7.71
CA THR A 57 0.82 0.80 7.84
C THR A 57 0.46 1.38 9.21
N LEU A 58 1.23 1.08 10.26
CA LEU A 58 1.09 1.72 11.59
C LEU A 58 1.18 3.25 11.51
N THR A 59 1.97 3.77 10.55
CA THR A 59 2.10 5.23 10.34
C THR A 59 0.78 5.91 10.00
N LEU A 60 -0.16 5.21 9.37
CA LEU A 60 -1.48 5.78 9.04
C LEU A 60 -2.25 6.21 10.29
N GLN A 61 -2.28 5.34 11.30
CA GLN A 61 -3.01 5.65 12.54
C GLN A 61 -2.26 6.66 13.40
N ILE A 62 -0.93 6.60 13.40
CA ILE A 62 -0.08 7.57 14.09
C ILE A 62 -0.25 8.97 13.48
N GLN A 63 -0.23 9.07 12.15
CA GLN A 63 -0.47 10.33 11.45
C GLN A 63 -1.86 10.86 11.77
N ASN A 64 -2.89 10.00 11.81
CA ASN A 64 -4.22 10.42 12.23
C ASN A 64 -4.22 10.99 13.66
N PHE A 65 -3.48 10.40 14.62
CA PHE A 65 -3.36 10.97 15.96
C PHE A 65 -2.63 12.32 15.96
N ALA A 66 -1.59 12.48 15.14
CA ALA A 66 -0.88 13.75 15.00
C ALA A 66 -1.76 14.86 14.43
N LEU A 67 -2.47 14.57 13.32
CA LEU A 67 -3.38 15.51 12.66
C LEU A 67 -4.58 15.90 13.54
N ASN A 68 -4.97 15.06 14.50
CA ASN A 68 -6.09 15.30 15.41
C ASN A 68 -5.62 15.59 16.85
N ASN A 69 -4.47 16.24 17.03
CA ASN A 69 -3.91 16.59 18.35
C ASN A 69 -4.12 18.05 18.76
N ALA A 70 -5.10 18.76 18.18
CA ALA A 70 -5.31 20.20 18.45
C ALA A 70 -5.60 20.51 19.94
N ASP A 71 -6.23 19.58 20.66
CA ASP A 71 -6.51 19.66 22.10
C ASP A 71 -5.40 19.05 22.98
N GLY A 72 -4.31 18.57 22.36
CA GLY A 72 -3.18 17.94 23.02
C GLY A 72 -3.44 16.53 23.57
N ARG A 73 -4.59 15.90 23.31
CA ARG A 73 -4.98 14.60 23.89
C ARG A 73 -4.08 13.42 23.50
N HIS A 74 -3.32 13.56 22.41
CA HIS A 74 -2.42 12.54 21.89
C HIS A 74 -0.94 12.86 22.14
N THR A 75 -0.62 14.04 22.68
CA THR A 75 0.76 14.54 22.86
C THR A 75 1.67 13.56 23.58
N LEU A 76 1.22 12.95 24.69
CA LEU A 76 2.06 11.99 25.43
C LEU A 76 2.42 10.76 24.60
N PHE A 77 1.45 10.21 23.86
CA PHE A 77 1.68 9.09 22.95
C PHE A 77 2.63 9.48 21.83
N LEU A 78 2.40 10.62 21.20
CA LEU A 78 3.22 11.13 20.09
C LEU A 78 4.68 11.34 20.51
N LYS A 79 4.92 11.95 21.68
CA LYS A 79 6.26 12.10 22.27
C LYS A 79 6.97 10.77 22.47
N ARG A 80 6.23 9.73 22.92
CA ARG A 80 6.80 8.39 23.13
C ARG A 80 7.09 7.68 21.82
N ALA A 81 6.20 7.80 20.84
CA ALA A 81 6.32 7.11 19.56
C ALA A 81 7.39 7.73 18.65
N TRP A 82 7.60 9.05 18.73
CA TRP A 82 8.50 9.79 17.84
C TRP A 82 9.91 9.18 17.69
N PRO A 83 10.70 8.95 18.76
CA PRO A 83 12.07 8.45 18.60
C PRO A 83 12.13 7.04 17.97
N TYR A 84 11.09 6.23 18.16
CA TYR A 84 10.98 4.94 17.47
C TYR A 84 10.69 5.15 15.99
N LEU A 85 9.81 6.09 15.63
CA LEU A 85 9.48 6.36 14.23
C LEU A 85 10.63 6.91 13.44
N GLU A 86 11.46 7.78 14.01
CA GLU A 86 12.69 8.26 13.36
C GLU A 86 13.62 7.09 13.06
N ARG A 87 13.90 6.25 14.07
CA ARG A 87 14.77 5.08 13.90
C ARG A 87 14.21 4.09 12.87
N TRP A 88 12.91 3.83 12.91
CA TRP A 88 12.25 2.95 11.95
C TRP A 88 12.31 3.52 10.53
N PHE A 89 12.08 4.81 10.39
CA PHE A 89 12.12 5.51 9.11
C PHE A 89 13.53 5.52 8.52
N GLU A 90 14.56 5.81 9.32
CA GLU A 90 15.96 5.74 8.89
C GLU A 90 16.29 4.34 8.38
N TRP A 91 15.99 3.31 9.17
CA TRP A 91 16.20 1.93 8.75
C TRP A 91 15.44 1.59 7.46
N PHE A 92 14.15 1.95 7.38
CA PHE A 92 13.30 1.61 6.23
C PHE A 92 13.77 2.32 4.96
N ARG A 93 14.10 3.62 5.06
CA ARG A 93 14.64 4.42 3.95
C ARG A 93 15.97 3.86 3.46
N ASP A 94 16.89 3.59 4.38
CA ASP A 94 18.27 3.25 4.04
C ASP A 94 18.38 1.80 3.55
N SER A 95 17.75 0.84 4.26
CA SER A 95 17.79 -0.58 3.87
C SER A 95 17.09 -0.85 2.53
N GLN A 96 16.07 -0.07 2.19
CA GLN A 96 15.28 -0.24 0.97
C GLN A 96 15.66 0.73 -0.16
N SER A 97 16.76 1.48 -0.02
CA SER A 97 17.26 2.39 -1.06
C SER A 97 17.57 1.65 -2.37
N GLY A 98 17.29 2.29 -3.51
CA GLY A 98 17.64 1.78 -4.84
C GLY A 98 19.10 2.07 -5.19
N SER A 99 19.52 1.65 -6.38
CA SER A 99 20.88 1.90 -6.90
C SER A 99 21.15 3.38 -7.19
N GLU A 100 20.09 4.16 -7.44
CA GLU A 100 20.17 5.60 -7.69
C GLU A 100 19.64 6.41 -6.50
N ALA A 101 20.22 7.58 -6.27
CA ALA A 101 19.82 8.46 -5.18
C ALA A 101 18.32 8.85 -5.26
N GLY A 102 17.62 8.67 -4.13
CA GLY A 102 16.19 8.96 -4.03
C GLY A 102 15.30 7.98 -4.81
N THR A 103 15.77 6.76 -5.06
CA THR A 103 14.96 5.66 -5.57
C THR A 103 14.84 4.56 -4.51
N PHE A 104 13.85 3.67 -4.63
CA PHE A 104 13.64 2.60 -3.65
C PHE A 104 13.30 1.28 -4.33
N ARG A 105 13.75 0.18 -3.72
CA ARG A 105 13.53 -1.18 -4.20
C ARG A 105 13.35 -2.14 -3.03
N TRP A 106 12.23 -2.85 -3.04
CA TRP A 106 11.96 -3.93 -2.09
C TRP A 106 13.05 -5.00 -2.16
N ARG A 107 13.49 -5.49 -1.01
CA ARG A 107 14.37 -6.68 -0.89
C ARG A 107 13.55 -7.97 -0.85
N GLY A 108 14.24 -9.12 -0.88
CA GLY A 108 13.61 -10.42 -0.64
C GLY A 108 12.74 -10.96 -1.77
N ARG A 109 13.01 -10.54 -3.01
CA ARG A 109 12.31 -11.04 -4.18
C ARG A 109 12.77 -12.45 -4.55
N SER A 110 11.83 -13.34 -4.86
CA SER A 110 12.11 -14.68 -5.38
C SER A 110 11.25 -14.94 -6.63
N GLY A 111 11.87 -14.86 -7.82
CA GLY A 111 11.16 -14.97 -9.09
C GLY A 111 10.06 -13.91 -9.25
N TYR A 112 8.80 -14.35 -9.33
CA TYR A 112 7.65 -13.46 -9.43
C TYR A 112 7.10 -13.01 -8.07
N HIS A 113 7.54 -13.63 -6.98
CA HIS A 113 7.02 -13.36 -5.64
C HIS A 113 7.83 -12.29 -4.93
N LEU A 114 7.12 -11.34 -4.32
CA LEU A 114 7.70 -10.24 -3.54
C LEU A 114 6.98 -10.12 -2.19
N LEU A 115 7.13 -11.15 -1.36
CA LEU A 115 6.49 -11.23 -0.03
C LEU A 115 6.67 -9.96 0.84
N PRO A 116 7.86 -9.31 0.85
CA PRO A 116 8.07 -8.11 1.68
C PRO A 116 7.15 -6.94 1.33
N CYS A 117 6.64 -6.83 0.09
CA CYS A 117 5.71 -5.75 -0.25
C CYS A 117 4.29 -5.97 0.28
N GLY A 118 3.95 -7.18 0.73
CA GLY A 118 2.61 -7.56 1.17
C GLY A 118 1.60 -7.81 0.04
N LEU A 119 2.06 -7.78 -1.22
CA LEU A 119 1.28 -8.13 -2.42
C LEU A 119 2.00 -9.26 -3.17
N ASP A 120 2.06 -10.42 -2.54
CA ASP A 120 2.96 -11.54 -2.82
C ASP A 120 3.14 -11.90 -4.31
N ASP A 121 2.05 -12.19 -5.02
CA ASP A 121 2.04 -12.57 -6.45
C ASP A 121 1.67 -11.40 -7.38
N TYR A 122 1.66 -10.16 -6.89
CA TYR A 122 1.38 -9.01 -7.76
C TYR A 122 2.47 -8.92 -8.83
N PRO A 123 2.12 -8.84 -10.12
CA PRO A 123 3.09 -9.02 -11.17
C PRO A 123 4.06 -7.83 -11.19
N ARG A 124 5.35 -8.10 -10.93
CA ARG A 124 6.49 -7.18 -11.08
C ARG A 124 7.31 -7.56 -12.30
N SER A 125 8.24 -6.68 -12.69
CA SER A 125 9.17 -6.90 -13.81
C SER A 125 9.82 -8.27 -13.76
N VAL A 126 9.82 -9.06 -14.83
CA VAL A 126 10.45 -10.40 -14.79
C VAL A 126 11.96 -10.37 -14.57
N CYS A 127 12.59 -9.26 -14.94
CA CYS A 127 14.00 -9.00 -14.66
C CYS A 127 14.12 -8.46 -13.24
N ALA A 128 14.41 -9.36 -12.30
CA ALA A 128 14.76 -9.00 -10.94
C ALA A 128 16.22 -8.54 -10.89
N THR A 129 16.45 -7.23 -10.92
CA THR A 129 17.80 -6.64 -10.86
C THR A 129 17.86 -5.57 -9.77
N ASP A 130 19.06 -5.10 -9.45
CA ASP A 130 19.27 -4.10 -8.42
C ASP A 130 18.83 -2.68 -8.82
N VAL A 131 18.56 -2.44 -10.11
CA VAL A 131 18.11 -1.15 -10.67
C VAL A 131 16.59 -0.97 -10.71
N GLU A 132 15.79 -1.97 -10.31
CA GLU A 132 14.33 -1.84 -10.23
C GLU A 132 13.93 -0.69 -9.30
N LYS A 133 12.84 0.02 -9.64
CA LYS A 133 12.28 1.11 -8.82
C LYS A 133 10.82 0.79 -8.52
N HIS A 134 10.45 0.63 -7.25
CA HIS A 134 9.11 0.22 -6.84
C HIS A 134 8.27 1.41 -6.35
N VAL A 135 7.18 1.70 -7.06
CA VAL A 135 6.39 2.93 -6.82
C VAL A 135 5.58 2.89 -5.52
N ASP A 136 5.12 1.71 -5.13
CA ASP A 136 4.43 1.49 -3.86
C ASP A 136 5.38 1.69 -2.67
N LEU A 137 6.61 1.20 -2.76
CA LEU A 137 7.64 1.46 -1.74
C LEU A 137 7.98 2.95 -1.64
N TYR A 138 8.17 3.61 -2.79
CA TYR A 138 8.39 5.06 -2.85
C TYR A 138 7.29 5.84 -2.11
N SER A 139 6.05 5.44 -2.36
CA SER A 139 4.86 6.02 -1.73
C SER A 139 4.84 5.77 -0.21
N TRP A 140 5.25 4.59 0.24
CA TRP A 140 5.37 4.29 1.67
C TRP A 140 6.44 5.11 2.38
N VAL A 141 7.62 5.27 1.77
CA VAL A 141 8.69 6.13 2.33
C VAL A 141 8.19 7.57 2.49
N SER A 142 7.49 8.09 1.48
CA SER A 142 6.90 9.43 1.54
C SER A 142 5.87 9.56 2.66
N LEU A 143 5.02 8.55 2.86
CA LEU A 143 4.05 8.55 3.95
C LEU A 143 4.73 8.55 5.33
N MET A 144 5.79 7.75 5.53
CA MET A 144 6.54 7.76 6.79
C MET A 144 7.13 9.14 7.08
N ALA A 145 7.77 9.75 6.08
CA ALA A 145 8.33 11.09 6.22
C ALA A 145 7.25 12.13 6.54
N SER A 146 6.12 12.09 5.84
CA SER A 146 4.97 12.96 6.11
C SER A 146 4.36 12.72 7.48
N THR A 147 4.38 11.48 7.98
CA THR A 147 3.86 11.15 9.31
C THR A 147 4.69 11.81 10.38
N ILE A 148 6.01 11.63 10.36
CA ILE A 148 6.93 12.25 11.33
C ILE A 148 6.85 13.77 11.26
N GLN A 149 6.78 14.36 10.06
CA GLN A 149 6.53 15.80 9.90
C GLN A 149 5.23 16.24 10.60
N SER A 150 4.13 15.50 10.41
CA SER A 150 2.86 15.81 11.10
C SER A 150 2.97 15.74 12.62
N ILE A 151 3.83 14.87 13.17
CA ILE A 151 4.07 14.86 14.61
C ILE A 151 4.82 16.14 15.03
N GLY A 152 5.79 16.60 14.23
CA GLY A 152 6.51 17.86 14.46
C GLY A 152 5.60 19.06 14.49
N ASP A 153 4.75 19.17 13.48
CA ASP A 153 3.74 20.22 13.42
C ASP A 153 2.81 20.17 14.65
N ALA A 154 2.39 18.98 15.07
CA ALA A 154 1.52 18.78 16.24
C ALA A 154 2.20 19.11 17.59
N MET A 155 3.53 19.15 17.65
CA MET A 155 4.30 19.52 18.85
C MET A 155 4.97 20.88 18.76
N GLY A 156 4.88 21.57 17.61
CA GLY A 156 5.60 22.81 17.35
C GLY A 156 7.13 22.61 17.23
N GLU A 157 7.56 21.41 16.84
CA GLU A 157 8.97 21.06 16.69
C GLU A 157 9.34 20.98 15.20
N ALA A 158 10.45 21.63 14.83
CA ALA A 158 10.95 21.60 13.46
C ALA A 158 11.54 20.22 13.11
N THR A 159 11.25 19.72 11.90
CA THR A 159 11.85 18.50 11.38
C THR A 159 12.49 18.75 10.02
N SER A 160 13.54 18.00 9.67
CA SER A 160 14.14 18.03 8.33
C SER A 160 13.29 17.30 7.28
N LEU A 161 12.25 16.57 7.69
CA LEU A 161 11.49 15.70 6.80
C LEU A 161 10.48 16.44 5.93
N GLY A 162 10.14 17.70 6.25
CA GLY A 162 9.36 18.56 5.37
C GLY A 162 10.05 18.77 4.01
N GLN A 163 11.34 19.13 4.02
CA GLN A 163 12.11 19.28 2.79
C GLN A 163 12.29 17.94 2.06
N TYR A 164 12.55 16.87 2.80
CA TYR A 164 12.67 15.53 2.22
C TYR A 164 11.37 15.08 1.52
N GLY A 165 10.21 15.33 2.14
CA GLY A 165 8.90 15.06 1.55
C GLY A 165 8.64 15.85 0.28
N THR A 166 9.08 17.12 0.22
CA THR A 166 9.04 17.93 -1.01
C THR A 166 9.89 17.33 -2.11
N THR A 167 11.14 16.95 -1.81
CA THR A 167 12.04 16.28 -2.78
C THR A 167 11.42 15.00 -3.32
N LEU A 168 10.76 14.20 -2.48
CA LEU A 168 10.07 12.99 -2.93
C LEU A 168 8.87 13.32 -3.84
N ARG A 169 8.12 14.36 -3.53
CA ARG A 169 6.97 14.77 -4.35
C ARG A 169 7.39 15.22 -5.74
N GLU A 170 8.40 16.09 -5.81
CA GLU A 170 8.96 16.60 -7.07
C GLU A 170 9.57 15.45 -7.88
N GLY A 171 10.24 14.52 -7.21
CA GLY A 171 10.91 13.39 -7.85
C GLY A 171 10.01 12.25 -8.30
N LEU A 172 8.77 12.17 -7.82
CA LEU A 172 7.84 11.06 -8.11
C LEU A 172 7.55 10.93 -9.61
N ASN A 173 7.24 12.06 -10.26
CA ASN A 173 6.79 12.05 -11.65
C ASN A 173 7.91 11.55 -12.57
N ASP A 174 9.13 12.09 -12.43
CA ASP A 174 10.29 11.67 -13.21
C ASP A 174 10.58 10.18 -13.06
N ARG A 175 10.42 9.65 -11.85
CA ARG A 175 10.78 8.27 -11.52
C ARG A 175 9.72 7.25 -11.91
N HIS A 176 8.44 7.62 -11.86
CA HIS A 176 7.34 6.65 -11.89
C HIS A 176 6.17 7.00 -12.81
N TRP A 177 6.05 8.23 -13.29
CA TRP A 177 4.96 8.59 -14.20
C TRP A 177 5.20 8.01 -15.60
N ASP A 178 4.13 7.58 -16.25
CA ASP A 178 4.08 7.25 -17.66
C ASP A 178 3.01 8.14 -18.30
N GLY A 179 3.47 9.18 -18.98
CA GLY A 179 2.66 10.20 -19.62
C GLY A 179 1.86 9.67 -20.81
N ARG A 180 2.30 8.60 -21.48
CA ARG A 180 1.55 7.98 -22.59
C ARG A 180 0.37 7.18 -22.07
N ARG A 181 0.59 6.42 -20.99
CA ARG A 181 -0.45 5.57 -20.39
C ARG A 181 -1.25 6.29 -19.31
N LYS A 182 -0.81 7.45 -18.85
CA LYS A 182 -1.43 8.22 -17.77
C LYS A 182 -1.57 7.39 -16.48
N GLN A 183 -0.46 6.79 -16.04
CA GLN A 183 -0.37 6.02 -14.79
C GLN A 183 0.98 6.20 -14.13
N PHE A 184 1.04 5.91 -12.84
CA PHE A 184 2.28 5.56 -12.18
C PHE A 184 2.62 4.09 -12.40
N ALA A 185 3.91 3.74 -12.41
CA ALA A 185 4.37 2.37 -12.57
C ALA A 185 5.76 2.16 -11.94
N ASP A 186 6.07 0.90 -11.67
CA ASP A 186 7.45 0.50 -11.37
C ASP A 186 8.36 0.75 -12.58
N ARG A 187 9.66 0.88 -12.31
CA ARG A 187 10.69 0.77 -13.35
C ARG A 187 11.31 -0.63 -13.29
N SER A 188 11.31 -1.31 -14.43
CA SER A 188 11.84 -2.66 -14.60
C SER A 188 13.36 -2.68 -14.61
N GLY A 189 13.91 -3.84 -14.26
CA GLY A 189 15.36 -4.08 -14.27
C GLY A 189 16.00 -4.17 -15.65
N CYS A 190 15.18 -4.29 -16.70
CA CYS A 190 15.58 -4.48 -18.09
C CYS A 190 14.54 -3.83 -19.01
N GLY A 191 14.87 -3.64 -20.28
CA GLY A 191 13.97 -3.01 -21.25
C GLY A 191 12.75 -3.88 -21.61
N LEU A 192 11.61 -3.24 -21.88
CA LEU A 192 10.36 -3.88 -22.29
C LEU A 192 10.51 -4.72 -23.57
N ALA A 193 11.43 -4.35 -24.46
CA ALA A 193 11.77 -5.15 -25.65
C ALA A 193 12.38 -6.51 -25.27
N GLU A 194 13.30 -6.51 -24.32
CA GLU A 194 13.92 -7.74 -23.79
C GLU A 194 12.88 -8.60 -23.06
N ILE A 195 11.99 -7.97 -22.28
CA ILE A 195 10.88 -8.64 -21.61
C ILE A 195 9.92 -9.27 -22.64
N ALA A 196 9.56 -8.51 -23.68
CA ALA A 196 8.67 -8.96 -24.74
C ALA A 196 9.24 -10.20 -25.44
N GLN A 197 10.53 -10.16 -25.77
CA GLN A 197 11.25 -11.28 -26.36
C GLN A 197 11.29 -12.50 -25.41
N ALA A 198 11.68 -12.29 -24.15
CA ALA A 198 11.78 -13.36 -23.15
C ALA A 198 10.43 -14.05 -22.87
N GLN A 199 9.32 -13.31 -22.95
CA GLN A 199 7.98 -13.83 -22.71
C GLN A 199 7.23 -14.26 -23.98
N GLN A 200 7.86 -14.16 -25.15
CA GLN A 200 7.22 -14.41 -26.45
C GLN A 200 5.91 -13.63 -26.63
N GLN A 201 5.90 -12.37 -26.19
CA GLN A 201 4.73 -11.50 -26.29
C GLN A 201 4.97 -10.41 -27.31
N ASP A 202 4.01 -10.22 -28.22
CA ASP A 202 3.98 -9.06 -29.08
C ASP A 202 3.62 -7.81 -28.25
N MET A 203 4.57 -6.88 -28.15
CA MET A 203 4.43 -5.66 -27.37
C MET A 203 4.66 -4.43 -28.23
N ASP A 204 3.61 -3.64 -28.39
CA ASP A 204 3.69 -2.31 -28.99
C ASP A 204 4.38 -1.33 -28.03
N LEU A 205 5.71 -1.17 -28.21
CA LEU A 205 6.55 -0.30 -27.39
C LEU A 205 6.19 1.19 -27.54
N THR A 206 5.49 1.59 -28.61
CA THR A 206 5.07 2.98 -28.82
C THR A 206 4.04 3.45 -27.80
N LYS A 207 3.42 2.51 -27.05
CA LYS A 207 2.47 2.81 -25.99
C LYS A 207 3.11 3.25 -24.67
N TYR A 208 4.43 3.21 -24.56
CA TYR A 208 5.15 3.51 -23.32
C TYR A 208 6.02 4.75 -23.51
N GLU A 209 6.10 5.58 -22.48
CA GLU A 209 6.99 6.73 -22.47
C GLU A 209 8.47 6.34 -22.42
N ASP A 210 8.77 5.27 -21.68
CA ASP A 210 10.12 4.79 -21.43
C ASP A 210 10.17 3.25 -21.55
N ALA A 211 11.28 2.72 -22.05
CA ALA A 211 11.50 1.29 -22.24
C ALA A 211 11.53 0.49 -20.91
N PHE A 212 11.63 1.13 -19.75
CA PHE A 212 11.69 0.47 -18.45
C PHE A 212 10.37 0.59 -17.66
N VAL A 213 9.31 1.16 -18.23
CA VAL A 213 8.03 1.28 -17.51
C VAL A 213 7.32 -0.07 -17.39
N TRP A 214 7.02 -0.52 -16.18
CA TRP A 214 6.27 -1.75 -16.00
C TRP A 214 4.81 -1.63 -16.46
N ARG A 215 4.35 -2.65 -17.17
CA ARG A 215 3.14 -2.56 -18.03
C ARG A 215 1.81 -2.77 -17.34
N HIS A 216 1.79 -3.38 -16.17
CA HIS A 216 0.57 -3.82 -15.51
C HIS A 216 -0.13 -2.68 -14.77
N PHE A 217 -1.47 -2.72 -14.78
CA PHE A 217 -2.31 -1.75 -14.06
C PHE A 217 -3.18 -2.45 -13.02
N GLY A 218 -3.05 -2.00 -11.78
CA GLY A 218 -3.69 -2.55 -10.60
C GLY A 218 -3.33 -1.73 -9.36
N TYR A 219 -3.42 -2.34 -8.19
CA TYR A 219 -3.23 -1.67 -6.91
C TYR A 219 -1.90 -0.91 -6.78
N VAL A 220 -0.77 -1.49 -7.24
CA VAL A 220 0.56 -0.85 -7.16
C VAL A 220 0.55 0.55 -7.80
N ASN A 221 -0.15 0.70 -8.93
CA ASN A 221 -0.20 1.96 -9.67
C ASN A 221 -1.03 3.04 -8.95
N LEU A 222 -1.84 2.65 -7.97
CA LEU A 222 -2.68 3.57 -7.19
C LEU A 222 -1.93 4.17 -5.99
N PHE A 223 -0.82 3.57 -5.54
CA PHE A 223 -0.16 3.94 -4.28
C PHE A 223 0.17 5.42 -4.13
N PRO A 224 0.61 6.14 -5.19
CA PRO A 224 0.82 7.57 -5.09
C PRO A 224 -0.44 8.36 -4.71
N VAL A 225 -1.62 7.89 -5.14
CA VAL A 225 -2.93 8.43 -4.71
C VAL A 225 -3.31 7.90 -3.33
N LEU A 226 -3.14 6.60 -3.05
CA LEU A 226 -3.51 6.00 -1.75
C LEU A 226 -2.79 6.63 -0.55
N THR A 227 -1.53 7.04 -0.75
CA THR A 227 -0.67 7.70 0.24
C THR A 227 -0.74 9.22 0.17
N GLY A 228 -1.34 9.75 -0.89
CA GLY A 228 -1.49 11.19 -1.09
C GLY A 228 -0.19 11.92 -1.44
N ILE A 229 0.77 11.29 -2.13
CA ILE A 229 1.95 12.00 -2.64
C ILE A 229 1.68 12.62 -4.03
N ALA A 230 0.80 12.03 -4.85
CA ALA A 230 0.53 12.52 -6.20
C ALA A 230 -0.08 13.93 -6.20
N ASP A 231 0.30 14.73 -7.20
CA ASP A 231 -0.35 16.01 -7.50
C ASP A 231 -1.76 15.81 -8.10
N ASP A 232 -2.56 16.88 -8.10
CA ASP A 232 -3.96 16.83 -8.51
C ASP A 232 -4.15 16.46 -9.99
N GLU A 233 -3.23 16.87 -10.87
CA GLU A 233 -3.28 16.57 -12.31
C GLU A 233 -3.11 15.07 -12.56
N ARG A 234 -2.07 14.46 -11.99
CA ARG A 234 -1.81 13.02 -12.15
C ARG A 234 -2.84 12.21 -11.37
N ALA A 235 -3.29 12.69 -10.21
CA ALA A 235 -4.38 12.07 -9.47
C ALA A 235 -5.66 12.00 -10.31
N ALA A 236 -6.04 13.06 -11.05
CA ALA A 236 -7.21 13.05 -11.93
C ALA A 236 -7.14 11.93 -12.98
N HIS A 237 -5.98 11.76 -13.60
CA HIS A 237 -5.74 10.68 -14.55
C HIS A 237 -5.84 9.29 -13.91
N VAL A 238 -5.26 9.09 -12.72
CA VAL A 238 -5.32 7.82 -11.99
C VAL A 238 -6.75 7.51 -11.53
N VAL A 239 -7.49 8.51 -11.04
CA VAL A 239 -8.91 8.40 -10.65
C VAL A 239 -9.74 7.94 -11.85
N ASN A 240 -9.61 8.62 -13.00
CA ASN A 240 -10.32 8.22 -14.21
C ASN A 240 -9.97 6.78 -14.64
N ARG A 241 -8.71 6.40 -14.54
CA ARG A 241 -8.26 5.06 -14.95
C ARG A 241 -8.63 3.97 -13.95
N THR A 242 -8.89 4.32 -12.68
CA THR A 242 -9.31 3.37 -11.63
C THR A 242 -10.62 2.67 -11.97
N TRP A 243 -11.48 3.27 -12.80
CA TRP A 243 -12.68 2.62 -13.34
C TRP A 243 -12.38 1.31 -14.08
N GLU A 244 -11.17 1.13 -14.64
CA GLU A 244 -10.75 -0.13 -15.27
C GLU A 244 -10.64 -1.30 -14.29
N LEU A 245 -10.55 -1.00 -12.98
CA LEU A 245 -10.50 -1.98 -11.90
C LEU A 245 -11.89 -2.24 -11.28
N MET A 246 -12.88 -1.39 -11.53
CA MET A 246 -14.20 -1.46 -10.90
C MET A 246 -14.95 -2.75 -11.28
N SER A 247 -15.48 -3.47 -10.29
CA SER A 247 -16.12 -4.77 -10.48
C SER A 247 -17.61 -4.86 -10.20
N GLY A 248 -18.22 -3.81 -9.65
CA GLY A 248 -19.55 -3.90 -9.03
C GLY A 248 -19.52 -4.43 -7.58
N PHE A 249 -18.37 -4.89 -7.10
CA PHE A 249 -18.16 -5.39 -5.75
C PHE A 249 -16.95 -4.73 -5.04
N GLY A 250 -16.34 -3.72 -5.67
CA GLY A 250 -15.07 -3.10 -5.28
C GLY A 250 -14.03 -3.07 -6.41
N LEU A 251 -12.85 -2.51 -6.14
CA LEU A 251 -11.72 -2.47 -7.06
C LEU A 251 -10.98 -3.82 -7.06
N ARG A 252 -10.78 -4.40 -8.24
CA ARG A 252 -9.92 -5.57 -8.48
C ARG A 252 -8.46 -5.23 -8.22
N SER A 253 -7.69 -6.17 -7.67
CA SER A 253 -6.26 -5.96 -7.45
C SER A 253 -5.46 -5.77 -8.73
N LEU A 254 -5.88 -6.41 -9.83
CA LEU A 254 -5.25 -6.31 -11.14
C LEU A 254 -6.32 -6.20 -12.23
N ARG A 255 -6.07 -5.36 -13.24
CA ARG A 255 -6.96 -5.20 -14.39
C ARG A 255 -7.15 -6.53 -15.12
N THR A 256 -8.39 -6.82 -15.52
CA THR A 256 -8.75 -8.06 -16.22
C THR A 256 -7.91 -8.33 -17.48
N LYS A 257 -7.58 -7.28 -18.26
CA LYS A 257 -6.74 -7.41 -19.46
C LYS A 257 -5.29 -7.76 -19.12
N ASP A 258 -4.79 -7.30 -17.97
CA ASP A 258 -3.43 -7.54 -17.49
C ASP A 258 -3.29 -8.93 -16.87
N LYS A 259 -4.30 -9.41 -16.15
CA LYS A 259 -4.34 -10.77 -15.61
C LYS A 259 -4.04 -11.84 -16.66
N LYS A 260 -4.57 -11.68 -17.88
CA LYS A 260 -4.33 -12.61 -19.00
C LYS A 260 -2.87 -12.70 -19.45
N LYS A 261 -2.03 -11.74 -19.05
CA LYS A 261 -0.62 -11.62 -19.45
C LYS A 261 0.34 -12.03 -18.33
N VAL A 262 -0.18 -12.45 -17.18
CA VAL A 262 0.62 -12.90 -16.04
C VAL A 262 0.89 -14.40 -16.22
N PRO A 263 2.15 -14.82 -16.41
CA PRO A 263 2.48 -16.23 -16.70
C PRO A 263 2.17 -17.18 -15.54
N GLN A 264 2.36 -16.71 -14.30
CA GLN A 264 2.16 -17.47 -13.07
C GLN A 264 1.35 -16.60 -12.11
N SER A 265 0.15 -17.05 -11.75
CA SER A 265 -0.79 -16.33 -10.90
C SER A 265 -1.36 -17.32 -9.90
N ASP A 266 -1.08 -17.09 -8.62
CA ASP A 266 -1.71 -17.80 -7.51
C ASP A 266 -3.16 -17.30 -7.28
N ASN A 267 -3.61 -16.38 -8.14
CA ASN A 267 -4.91 -15.73 -8.08
C ASN A 267 -5.15 -15.03 -6.73
N TYR A 268 -4.11 -14.46 -6.13
CA TYR A 268 -4.17 -13.84 -4.80
C TYR A 268 -4.27 -12.31 -4.91
N TRP A 269 -3.20 -11.64 -5.36
CA TRP A 269 -3.13 -10.21 -5.70
C TRP A 269 -3.25 -9.96 -7.21
N THR A 270 -3.73 -10.94 -7.97
CA THR A 270 -3.85 -10.92 -9.43
C THR A 270 -5.32 -10.89 -9.94
N GLY A 271 -6.24 -10.35 -9.15
CA GLY A 271 -7.63 -10.11 -9.53
C GLY A 271 -8.63 -9.90 -8.38
N PRO A 272 -8.54 -10.64 -7.27
CA PRO A 272 -9.46 -10.49 -6.12
C PRO A 272 -9.53 -9.07 -5.56
N ILE A 273 -10.59 -8.81 -4.79
CA ILE A 273 -10.88 -7.51 -4.18
C ILE A 273 -10.47 -7.55 -2.72
N TRP A 274 -9.58 -6.65 -2.33
CA TRP A 274 -9.04 -6.56 -0.98
C TRP A 274 -9.46 -5.26 -0.30
N ILE A 275 -10.08 -5.38 0.87
CA ILE A 275 -10.78 -4.26 1.52
C ILE A 275 -9.82 -3.21 2.06
N ASN A 276 -8.61 -3.60 2.46
CA ASN A 276 -7.56 -2.67 2.90
C ASN A 276 -7.24 -1.60 1.84
N LEU A 277 -6.91 -1.96 0.60
CA LEU A 277 -6.55 -0.97 -0.43
C LEU A 277 -7.75 -0.22 -1.00
N ASN A 278 -8.92 -0.85 -1.00
CA ASN A 278 -10.17 -0.17 -1.31
C ASN A 278 -10.50 0.92 -0.27
N TYR A 279 -10.27 0.65 1.03
CA TYR A 279 -10.39 1.65 2.10
C TYR A 279 -9.43 2.81 1.90
N LEU A 280 -8.16 2.53 1.59
CA LEU A 280 -7.18 3.60 1.32
C LEU A 280 -7.59 4.48 0.13
N MET A 281 -8.21 3.90 -0.91
CA MET A 281 -8.71 4.66 -2.05
C MET A 281 -9.86 5.57 -1.63
N LEU A 282 -10.85 5.05 -0.91
CA LEU A 282 -11.96 5.85 -0.39
C LEU A 282 -11.47 6.98 0.53
N ARG A 283 -10.51 6.70 1.41
CA ARG A 283 -9.86 7.73 2.23
C ARG A 283 -9.23 8.81 1.35
N ALA A 284 -8.37 8.43 0.41
CA ALA A 284 -7.66 9.39 -0.43
C ALA A 284 -8.61 10.29 -1.22
N LEU A 285 -9.67 9.71 -1.79
CA LEU A 285 -10.73 10.46 -2.48
C LEU A 285 -11.48 11.41 -1.54
N ARG A 286 -11.70 11.02 -0.28
CA ARG A 286 -12.46 11.81 0.70
C ARG A 286 -11.64 12.93 1.32
N THR A 287 -10.38 12.67 1.66
CA THR A 287 -9.57 13.57 2.49
C THR A 287 -8.64 14.47 1.68
N LYS A 288 -8.00 13.94 0.63
CA LYS A 288 -7.02 14.71 -0.16
C LYS A 288 -7.57 15.13 -1.52
N TYR A 289 -8.18 14.21 -2.26
CA TYR A 289 -8.52 14.42 -3.67
C TYR A 289 -10.01 14.70 -3.91
N ARG A 290 -10.72 15.24 -2.91
CA ARG A 290 -12.18 15.46 -2.97
C ARG A 290 -12.63 16.37 -4.12
N THR A 291 -11.77 17.31 -4.50
CA THR A 291 -12.00 18.30 -5.57
C THR A 291 -11.43 17.87 -6.92
N VAL A 292 -10.66 16.78 -6.96
CA VAL A 292 -10.13 16.22 -8.21
C VAL A 292 -11.27 15.68 -9.06
N ALA A 293 -11.19 15.89 -10.37
CA ALA A 293 -12.21 15.46 -11.32
C ALA A 293 -12.46 13.95 -11.25
N GLY A 294 -13.74 13.55 -11.22
CA GLY A 294 -14.17 12.15 -11.12
C GLY A 294 -14.11 11.54 -9.71
N SER A 295 -13.49 12.21 -8.73
CA SER A 295 -13.32 11.65 -7.38
C SER A 295 -14.63 11.39 -6.66
N GLN A 296 -15.60 12.30 -6.75
CA GLN A 296 -16.88 12.16 -6.05
C GLN A 296 -17.73 11.01 -6.61
N GLU A 297 -17.73 10.86 -7.94
CA GLU A 297 -18.44 9.77 -8.62
C GLU A 297 -17.82 8.41 -8.26
N LEU A 298 -16.49 8.31 -8.38
CA LEU A 298 -15.77 7.09 -8.03
C LEU A 298 -15.95 6.73 -6.54
N TYR A 299 -15.86 7.72 -5.64
CA TYR A 299 -16.07 7.51 -4.21
C TYR A 299 -17.45 6.94 -3.92
N THR A 300 -18.49 7.56 -4.50
CA THR A 300 -19.89 7.19 -4.26
C THR A 300 -20.17 5.76 -4.75
N GLN A 301 -19.77 5.44 -5.99
CA GLN A 301 -19.97 4.10 -6.55
C GLN A 301 -19.17 3.05 -5.79
N LEU A 302 -17.87 3.30 -5.58
CA LEU A 302 -16.97 2.34 -4.94
C LEU A 302 -17.44 1.97 -3.53
N ARG A 303 -17.80 2.99 -2.74
CA ARG A 303 -18.28 2.81 -1.37
C ARG A 303 -19.56 1.97 -1.34
N SER A 304 -20.51 2.28 -2.22
CA SER A 304 -21.77 1.54 -2.34
C SER A 304 -21.53 0.06 -2.69
N ASP A 305 -20.72 -0.20 -3.72
CA ASP A 305 -20.42 -1.55 -4.20
C ASP A 305 -19.78 -2.42 -3.11
N ILE A 306 -18.81 -1.88 -2.37
CA ILE A 306 -18.12 -2.62 -1.31
C ILE A 306 -19.07 -2.94 -0.16
N ILE A 307 -19.80 -1.93 0.36
CA ILE A 307 -20.69 -2.11 1.51
C ILE A 307 -21.78 -3.11 1.18
N ASN A 308 -22.42 -2.97 0.02
CA ASN A 308 -23.48 -3.87 -0.42
C ASN A 308 -22.96 -5.31 -0.57
N ASN A 309 -21.80 -5.49 -1.20
CA ASN A 309 -21.25 -6.83 -1.39
C ASN A 309 -20.90 -7.52 -0.07
N ILE A 310 -20.19 -6.82 0.83
CA ILE A 310 -19.81 -7.38 2.13
C ILE A 310 -21.05 -7.70 2.97
N LEU A 311 -22.05 -6.82 2.99
CA LEU A 311 -23.29 -7.04 3.73
C LEU A 311 -24.05 -8.27 3.22
N LEU A 312 -24.24 -8.38 1.90
CA LEU A 312 -24.93 -9.51 1.29
C LEU A 312 -24.17 -10.83 1.54
N GLU A 313 -22.85 -10.81 1.44
CA GLU A 313 -22.03 -12.00 1.68
C GLU A 313 -22.02 -12.39 3.17
N TYR A 314 -22.03 -11.40 4.08
CA TYR A 314 -22.17 -11.64 5.51
C TYR A 314 -23.55 -12.23 5.85
N ILE A 315 -24.64 -11.70 5.28
CA ILE A 315 -26.00 -12.27 5.44
C ILE A 315 -26.05 -13.71 4.93
N ARG A 316 -25.41 -13.99 3.78
CA ARG A 316 -25.41 -15.32 3.16
C ARG A 316 -24.60 -16.35 3.95
N THR A 317 -23.49 -15.94 4.57
CA THR A 317 -22.48 -16.88 5.12
C THR A 317 -22.27 -16.79 6.62
N GLY A 318 -22.73 -15.71 7.26
CA GLY A 318 -22.44 -15.37 8.65
C GLY A 318 -20.98 -15.00 8.91
N LYS A 319 -20.16 -14.75 7.88
CA LYS A 319 -18.70 -14.56 7.99
C LYS A 319 -18.20 -13.37 7.18
N LEU A 320 -17.14 -12.75 7.67
CA LEU A 320 -16.28 -11.87 6.89
C LEU A 320 -15.13 -12.67 6.29
N TRP A 321 -14.69 -12.26 5.11
CA TRP A 321 -13.68 -12.96 4.32
C TRP A 321 -12.47 -12.08 4.05
N GLU A 322 -11.33 -12.73 3.80
CA GLU A 322 -10.05 -12.09 3.56
C GLU A 322 -10.05 -11.22 2.28
N ASN A 323 -10.63 -11.74 1.21
CA ASN A 323 -10.85 -11.04 -0.05
C ASN A 323 -12.16 -11.52 -0.73
N TYR A 324 -12.56 -10.84 -1.81
CA TYR A 324 -13.82 -11.10 -2.52
C TYR A 324 -13.61 -11.31 -4.01
N HIS A 325 -14.39 -12.24 -4.57
CA HIS A 325 -14.28 -12.63 -5.96
C HIS A 325 -14.86 -11.57 -6.90
N PRO A 326 -14.11 -11.15 -7.93
CA PRO A 326 -14.41 -9.93 -8.66
C PRO A 326 -15.47 -10.07 -9.77
N LYS A 327 -16.09 -11.24 -9.91
CA LYS A 327 -17.19 -11.46 -10.86
C LYS A 327 -18.54 -11.76 -10.21
N ASN A 328 -18.53 -12.20 -8.96
CA ASN A 328 -19.75 -12.66 -8.29
C ASN A 328 -19.82 -12.24 -6.82
N GLY A 329 -18.86 -11.46 -6.32
CA GLY A 329 -18.89 -10.90 -4.99
C GLY A 329 -18.63 -11.88 -3.84
N ARG A 330 -18.49 -13.18 -4.11
CA ARG A 330 -18.35 -14.21 -3.07
C ARG A 330 -17.03 -14.06 -2.31
N GLY A 331 -17.07 -14.26 -1.01
CA GLY A 331 -15.89 -14.28 -0.15
C GLY A 331 -14.95 -15.44 -0.49
N GLN A 332 -13.64 -15.18 -0.42
CA GLN A 332 -12.59 -16.17 -0.65
C GLN A 332 -11.47 -16.03 0.38
N GLY A 333 -10.58 -17.02 0.44
CA GLY A 333 -9.47 -17.08 1.39
C GLY A 333 -9.93 -17.47 2.79
N THR A 334 -9.21 -16.96 3.79
CA THR A 334 -9.45 -17.27 5.20
C THR A 334 -10.80 -16.73 5.68
N ALA A 335 -11.53 -17.51 6.50
CA ALA A 335 -12.74 -17.07 7.19
C ALA A 335 -12.94 -17.80 8.54
N PRO A 336 -13.41 -17.11 9.60
CA PRO A 336 -13.72 -15.69 9.65
C PRO A 336 -12.47 -14.81 9.57
N PHE A 337 -12.54 -13.73 8.79
CA PHE A 337 -11.46 -12.74 8.68
C PHE A 337 -11.94 -11.39 9.22
N THR A 338 -11.91 -11.26 10.56
CA THR A 338 -12.09 -9.98 11.25
C THR A 338 -10.78 -9.19 11.33
N GLY A 339 -9.93 -9.33 10.29
CA GLY A 339 -8.77 -8.48 10.04
C GLY A 339 -9.20 -7.20 9.32
N TRP A 340 -8.47 -6.77 8.29
CA TRP A 340 -8.78 -5.52 7.58
C TRP A 340 -10.18 -5.45 6.94
N THR A 341 -10.89 -6.57 6.78
CA THR A 341 -12.25 -6.54 6.22
C THR A 341 -13.23 -5.80 7.14
N THR A 342 -12.92 -5.66 8.43
CA THR A 342 -13.70 -4.84 9.37
C THR A 342 -13.65 -3.35 9.07
N LEU A 343 -12.74 -2.88 8.19
CA LEU A 343 -12.72 -1.50 7.70
C LEU A 343 -14.03 -1.09 7.01
N VAL A 344 -14.88 -2.05 6.60
CA VAL A 344 -16.24 -1.78 6.12
C VAL A 344 -17.05 -0.94 7.12
N ILE A 345 -16.84 -1.11 8.42
CA ILE A 345 -17.51 -0.32 9.47
C ILE A 345 -17.13 1.16 9.36
N LEU A 346 -15.84 1.44 9.12
CA LEU A 346 -15.37 2.81 8.92
C LEU A 346 -15.89 3.40 7.60
N MET A 347 -15.96 2.61 6.54
CA MET A 347 -16.58 3.03 5.28
C MET A 347 -18.05 3.41 5.49
N MET A 348 -18.81 2.61 6.23
CA MET A 348 -20.22 2.89 6.56
C MET A 348 -20.36 4.18 7.36
N ALA A 349 -19.45 4.46 8.30
CA ALA A 349 -19.44 5.69 9.08
C ALA A 349 -18.85 6.91 8.32
N GLU A 350 -18.24 6.69 7.15
CA GLU A 350 -17.46 7.71 6.41
C GLU A 350 -16.32 8.33 7.23
N GLU A 351 -15.71 7.53 8.10
CA GLU A 351 -14.59 7.91 8.94
C GLU A 351 -13.29 7.39 8.34
N TYR A 352 -12.40 8.30 7.90
CA TYR A 352 -11.20 7.93 7.14
C TYR A 352 -9.89 8.35 7.78
#